data_AF-I3UCW7-F1
#
_entry.id   AF-I3UCW7-F1
#
_cell.length_a   1.000
_cell.length_b   1.000
_cell.length_c   1.000
_cell.angle_alpha   90.00
_cell.angle_beta   90.00
_cell.angle_gamma   90.00
#
_symmetry.space_group_name_H-M   'P 1'
#
loop_
_entity.id
_entity.type
_entity.pdbx_description
1 polymer ?
#
loop_
_entity_poly.entity_id
_entity_poly.type
_entity_poly.pdbx_seq_one_letter_code
_entity_poly.pdbx_strand_id
1 'polypeptide(L)'
;MQLCLAPLQEIAPAGFELPANACDTHAHVVSDDTNAYPFVANRSYTPPGAPESRYLSMLEHTGMQRGVLIQISVYGDDNRYMLEVLKRHPDTLRGIAVVREDITHAQLQQMHEAGVRGLRINVLFGGGTGFEAMENLARKIAEFGWHMQFLMDARQLPELLPRLKQLPVPGVIDHMAICPSLKVSIIPVFGPCRN
;
A
#
# COMPACT_ATOMS: atom_id res chain seq x y z
N MET A 1 9.74 22.46 -8.23
CA MET A 1 9.66 21.11 -8.83
C MET A 1 8.46 20.42 -8.21
N GLN A 2 7.44 20.09 -9.00
CA GLN A 2 6.26 19.40 -8.48
C GLN A 2 6.66 17.95 -8.20
N LEU A 3 6.77 17.59 -6.91
CA LEU A 3 7.27 16.28 -6.48
C LEU A 3 6.32 15.12 -6.79
N CYS A 4 5.09 15.40 -7.24
CA CYS A 4 4.07 14.42 -7.56
C CYS A 4 3.28 14.86 -8.80
N LEU A 5 3.40 14.11 -9.90
CA LEU A 5 2.66 14.34 -11.13
C LEU A 5 1.24 13.78 -11.03
N ALA A 6 0.33 14.34 -11.82
CA ALA A 6 -1.02 13.81 -11.94
C ALA A 6 -1.03 12.42 -12.59
N PRO A 7 -2.05 11.58 -12.29
CA PRO A 7 -2.31 10.38 -13.06
C PRO A 7 -2.42 10.70 -14.55
N LEU A 8 -2.01 9.77 -15.40
CA LEU A 8 -2.20 9.88 -16.84
C LEU A 8 -3.70 9.97 -17.15
N GLN A 9 -4.05 10.83 -18.11
CA GLN A 9 -5.44 10.96 -18.56
C GLN A 9 -5.88 9.76 -19.41
N GLU A 10 -4.94 9.21 -20.19
CA GLU A 10 -5.13 8.06 -21.06
C GLU A 10 -4.19 6.95 -20.62
N ILE A 11 -4.73 5.73 -20.51
CA ILE A 11 -3.99 4.55 -20.10
C ILE A 11 -4.00 3.57 -21.26
N ALA A 12 -2.80 3.33 -21.82
CA ALA A 12 -2.63 2.36 -22.87
C ALA A 12 -2.93 0.95 -22.32
N PRO A 13 -3.51 0.06 -23.14
CA PRO A 13 -3.71 -1.32 -22.73
C PRO A 13 -2.37 -2.02 -22.48
N ALA A 14 -2.41 -3.11 -21.71
CA ALA A 14 -1.24 -3.96 -21.55
C ALA A 14 -0.77 -4.48 -22.91
N GLY A 15 0.54 -4.39 -23.19
CA GLY A 15 1.13 -4.91 -24.43
C GLY A 15 1.23 -6.44 -24.49
N PHE A 16 0.63 -7.14 -23.51
CA PHE A 16 0.61 -8.58 -23.38
C PHE A 16 -0.68 -9.02 -22.68
N GLU A 17 -1.07 -10.28 -22.87
CA GLU A 17 -2.25 -10.84 -22.21
C GLU A 17 -1.98 -11.06 -20.71
N LEU A 18 -2.82 -10.47 -19.87
CA LEU A 18 -2.78 -10.72 -18.44
C LEU A 18 -3.44 -12.07 -18.12
N PRO A 19 -2.90 -12.83 -17.16
CA PRO A 19 -3.54 -14.04 -16.68
C PRO A 19 -4.88 -13.71 -15.99
N ALA A 20 -5.79 -14.68 -16.00
CA ALA A 20 -7.04 -14.57 -15.26
C ALA A 20 -6.77 -14.24 -13.78
N ASN A 21 -7.59 -13.37 -13.19
CA ASN A 21 -7.45 -12.86 -11.83
C ASN A 21 -6.16 -12.06 -11.58
N ALA A 22 -5.53 -11.47 -12.60
CA ALA A 22 -4.42 -10.54 -12.41
C ALA A 22 -4.77 -9.44 -11.39
N CYS A 23 -3.80 -9.10 -10.54
CA CYS A 23 -3.97 -8.19 -9.42
C CYS A 23 -2.91 -7.09 -9.46
N ASP A 24 -3.34 -5.83 -9.41
CA ASP A 24 -2.49 -4.74 -8.99
C ASP A 24 -2.32 -4.82 -7.46
N THR A 25 -1.10 -4.97 -6.98
CA THR A 25 -0.84 -5.14 -5.55
C THR A 25 -0.45 -3.85 -4.83
N HIS A 26 -0.38 -2.71 -5.53
CA HIS A 26 0.05 -1.47 -4.89
C HIS A 26 -0.45 -0.21 -5.62
N ALA A 27 -1.60 0.31 -5.17
CA ALA A 27 -2.12 1.58 -5.65
C ALA A 27 -2.57 2.50 -4.52
N HIS A 28 -2.75 3.77 -4.85
CA HIS A 28 -3.29 4.79 -3.93
C HIS A 28 -4.47 5.48 -4.59
N VAL A 29 -5.48 5.82 -3.78
CA VAL A 29 -6.58 6.70 -4.16
C VAL A 29 -6.51 7.99 -3.36
N VAL A 30 -6.83 9.10 -4.00
CA VAL A 30 -6.83 10.45 -3.42
C VAL A 30 -8.16 11.10 -3.78
N SER A 31 -8.94 11.46 -2.77
CA SER A 31 -10.24 12.10 -2.97
C SER A 31 -10.08 13.48 -3.60
N ASP A 32 -11.01 13.84 -4.49
CA ASP A 32 -11.16 15.21 -4.96
C ASP A 32 -11.78 16.13 -3.87
N ASP A 33 -12.51 15.55 -2.91
CA ASP A 33 -13.09 16.27 -1.77
C ASP A 33 -12.09 16.37 -0.61
N THR A 34 -11.28 17.43 -0.66
CA THR A 34 -10.29 17.74 0.38
C THR A 34 -10.90 18.28 1.67
N ASN A 35 -12.19 18.63 1.68
CA ASN A 35 -12.89 19.05 2.90
C ASN A 35 -13.35 17.83 3.70
N ALA A 36 -13.94 16.83 3.02
CA ALA A 36 -14.34 15.57 3.66
C ALA A 36 -13.12 14.74 4.09
N TYR A 37 -12.07 14.72 3.25
CA TYR A 37 -10.83 13.98 3.48
C TYR A 37 -9.63 14.93 3.45
N PRO A 38 -9.37 15.67 4.54
CA PRO A 38 -8.27 16.62 4.59
C PRO A 38 -6.92 15.91 4.65
N PHE A 39 -5.92 16.49 3.98
CA PHE A 39 -4.54 16.03 4.10
C PHE A 39 -3.92 16.44 5.43
N VAL A 40 -2.96 15.65 5.92
CA VAL A 40 -2.16 16.01 7.10
C VAL A 40 -1.29 17.24 6.82
N ALA A 41 -1.11 18.09 7.84
CA ALA A 41 -0.38 19.34 7.71
C ALA A 41 1.12 19.14 7.40
N ASN A 42 1.74 18.10 7.97
CA ASN A 42 3.17 17.78 7.88
C ASN A 42 3.52 16.80 6.76
N ARG A 43 2.71 16.71 5.70
CA ARG A 43 2.96 15.83 4.54
C ARG A 43 4.19 16.25 3.74
N SER A 44 4.90 15.27 3.17
CA SER A 44 6.10 15.52 2.36
C SER A 44 5.81 16.06 0.95
N TYR A 45 4.58 15.92 0.46
CA TYR A 45 4.12 16.41 -0.85
C TYR A 45 2.59 16.55 -0.87
N THR A 46 2.05 17.23 -1.88
CA THR A 46 0.60 17.33 -2.12
C THR A 46 0.28 16.74 -3.50
N PRO A 47 -0.36 15.57 -3.60
CA PRO A 47 -0.78 14.99 -4.86
C PRO A 47 -2.03 15.71 -5.40
N PRO A 48 -2.26 15.67 -6.72
CA PRO A 48 -3.57 15.97 -7.27
C PRO A 48 -4.58 14.86 -6.92
N GLY A 49 -5.87 15.14 -7.10
CA GLY A 49 -6.93 14.16 -6.93
C GLY A 49 -6.77 12.97 -7.88
N ALA A 50 -7.06 11.79 -7.35
CA ALA A 50 -6.96 10.49 -8.02
C ALA A 50 -8.03 9.55 -7.43
N PRO A 51 -9.33 9.82 -7.67
CA PRO A 51 -10.41 9.09 -7.01
C PRO A 51 -10.50 7.64 -7.49
N GLU A 52 -11.30 6.83 -6.81
CA GLU A 52 -11.46 5.40 -7.12
C GLU A 52 -11.94 5.14 -8.56
N SER A 53 -12.72 6.05 -9.14
CA SER A 53 -13.19 5.92 -10.52
C SER A 53 -12.04 5.92 -11.52
N ARG A 54 -10.98 6.72 -11.28
CA ARG A 54 -9.77 6.74 -12.11
C ARG A 54 -8.98 5.44 -11.95
N TYR A 55 -8.89 4.93 -10.73
CA TYR A 55 -8.20 3.67 -10.47
C TYR A 55 -8.90 2.47 -11.10
N LEU A 56 -10.24 2.37 -10.98
CA LEU A 56 -11.01 1.29 -11.59
C LEU A 56 -10.94 1.34 -13.11
N SER A 57 -11.01 2.54 -13.71
CA SER A 57 -10.77 2.73 -15.14
C SER A 57 -9.38 2.22 -15.54
N MET A 58 -8.34 2.45 -14.72
CA MET A 58 -7.00 1.93 -14.99
C MET A 58 -6.96 0.41 -14.98
N LEU A 59 -7.58 -0.23 -13.97
CA LEU A 59 -7.64 -1.70 -13.90
C LEU A 59 -8.34 -2.28 -15.14
N GLU A 60 -9.46 -1.69 -15.56
CA GLU A 60 -10.18 -2.10 -16.76
C GLU A 60 -9.31 -2.00 -18.03
N HIS A 61 -8.66 -0.85 -18.23
CA HIS A 61 -7.83 -0.62 -19.43
C HIS A 61 -6.59 -1.52 -19.46
N THR A 62 -6.02 -1.82 -18.30
CA THR A 62 -4.86 -2.72 -18.21
C THR A 62 -5.25 -4.20 -18.26
N GLY A 63 -6.53 -4.54 -18.07
CA GLY A 63 -7.03 -5.92 -17.99
C GLY A 63 -6.89 -6.56 -16.60
N MET A 64 -6.56 -5.79 -15.57
CA MET A 64 -6.47 -6.26 -14.20
C MET A 64 -7.86 -6.42 -13.58
N GLN A 65 -8.03 -7.47 -12.77
CA GLN A 65 -9.35 -7.84 -12.22
C GLN A 65 -9.44 -7.54 -10.71
N ARG A 66 -8.31 -7.35 -10.05
CA ARG A 66 -8.21 -7.13 -8.60
C ARG A 66 -7.21 -6.02 -8.30
N GLY A 67 -7.41 -5.35 -7.17
CA GLY A 67 -6.55 -4.25 -6.72
C GLY A 67 -6.31 -4.29 -5.21
N VAL A 68 -5.14 -3.83 -4.80
CA VAL A 68 -4.80 -3.58 -3.40
C VAL A 68 -4.53 -2.09 -3.20
N LEU A 69 -5.43 -1.44 -2.47
CA LEU A 69 -5.29 -0.04 -2.08
C LEU A 69 -4.44 0.07 -0.84
N ILE A 70 -3.43 0.92 -0.90
CA ILE A 70 -2.50 1.18 0.18
C ILE A 70 -2.79 2.57 0.71
N GLN A 71 -2.93 2.70 2.03
CA GLN A 71 -3.08 4.00 2.67
C GLN A 71 -1.88 4.90 2.34
N ILE A 72 -2.18 6.05 1.74
CA ILE A 72 -1.19 7.04 1.30
C ILE A 72 -0.82 7.98 2.45
N SER A 73 0.47 8.34 2.56
CA SER A 73 0.98 9.12 3.70
C SER A 73 0.36 10.51 3.84
N VAL A 74 -0.22 11.06 2.78
CA VAL A 74 -0.86 12.39 2.83
C VAL A 74 -2.13 12.42 3.66
N TYR A 75 -2.72 11.26 3.96
CA TYR A 75 -3.83 11.11 4.90
C TYR A 75 -3.37 10.59 6.28
N GLY A 76 -2.08 10.31 6.47
CA GLY A 76 -1.57 9.72 7.71
C GLY A 76 -2.27 8.39 8.04
N ASP A 77 -2.80 8.29 9.27
CA ASP A 77 -3.58 7.17 9.78
C ASP A 77 -5.11 7.33 9.59
N ASP A 78 -5.55 8.39 8.92
CA ASP A 78 -6.95 8.56 8.53
C ASP A 78 -7.27 7.70 7.30
N ASN A 79 -7.67 6.45 7.56
CA ASN A 79 -7.98 5.48 6.52
C ASN A 79 -9.38 5.65 5.92
N ARG A 80 -10.17 6.64 6.35
CA ARG A 80 -11.62 6.71 6.04
C ARG A 80 -11.92 6.61 4.55
N TYR A 81 -11.21 7.38 3.73
CA TYR A 81 -11.43 7.37 2.28
C TYR A 81 -11.17 5.99 1.68
N MET A 82 -10.03 5.38 2.00
CA MET A 82 -9.70 4.03 1.53
C MET A 82 -10.77 3.02 1.99
N LEU A 83 -11.16 3.02 3.27
CA LEU A 83 -12.14 2.08 3.82
C LEU A 83 -13.50 2.20 3.14
N GLU A 84 -13.94 3.41 2.80
CA GLU A 84 -15.18 3.61 2.05
C GLU A 84 -15.09 3.06 0.62
N VAL A 85 -13.97 3.28 -0.06
CA VAL A 85 -13.74 2.73 -1.41
C VAL A 85 -13.78 1.20 -1.37
N LEU A 86 -13.15 0.56 -0.38
CA LEU A 86 -13.18 -0.90 -0.23
C LEU A 86 -14.60 -1.43 -0.01
N LYS A 87 -15.42 -0.74 0.79
CA LYS A 87 -16.84 -1.10 1.02
C LYS A 87 -17.69 -1.00 -0.25
N ARG A 88 -17.37 -0.07 -1.16
CA ARG A 88 -18.04 0.05 -2.47
C ARG A 88 -17.63 -1.08 -3.43
N HIS A 89 -16.46 -1.70 -3.23
CA HIS A 89 -15.87 -2.68 -4.14
C HIS A 89 -15.32 -3.94 -3.42
N PRO A 90 -16.16 -4.65 -2.62
CA PRO A 90 -15.69 -5.71 -1.72
C PRO A 90 -15.25 -7.00 -2.44
N ASP A 91 -15.60 -7.18 -3.71
CA ASP A 91 -15.21 -8.38 -4.47
C ASP A 91 -13.90 -8.19 -5.24
N THR A 92 -13.52 -6.93 -5.53
CA THR A 92 -12.37 -6.60 -6.39
C THR A 92 -11.21 -5.97 -5.63
N LEU A 93 -11.48 -5.25 -4.54
CA LEU A 93 -10.46 -4.48 -3.83
C LEU A 93 -10.17 -5.01 -2.42
N ARG A 94 -8.90 -4.99 -2.03
CA ARG A 94 -8.45 -5.16 -0.64
C ARG A 94 -7.59 -3.97 -0.22
N GLY A 95 -7.44 -3.78 1.10
CA GLY A 95 -6.75 -2.62 1.66
C GLY A 95 -5.56 -2.97 2.53
N ILE A 96 -4.60 -2.04 2.60
CA ILE A 96 -3.53 -2.01 3.59
C ILE A 96 -3.59 -0.67 4.33
N ALA A 97 -3.89 -0.73 5.62
CA ALA A 97 -4.13 0.46 6.44
C ALA A 97 -2.85 0.97 7.12
N VAL A 98 -2.83 2.23 7.53
CA VAL A 98 -1.85 2.77 8.49
C VAL A 98 -2.57 3.05 9.79
N VAL A 99 -2.09 2.52 10.90
CA VAL A 99 -2.72 2.68 12.22
C VAL A 99 -1.69 3.00 13.28
N ARG A 100 -2.13 3.71 14.33
CA ARG A 100 -1.34 3.94 15.53
C ARG A 100 -1.26 2.67 16.38
N GLU A 101 -0.26 2.61 17.25
CA GLU A 101 -0.01 1.45 18.10
C GLU A 101 -1.16 1.14 19.08
N ASP A 102 -1.90 2.17 19.50
CA ASP A 102 -3.06 2.07 20.40
C ASP A 102 -4.34 1.55 19.74
N ILE A 103 -4.29 1.18 18.45
CA ILE A 103 -5.42 0.56 17.73
C ILE A 103 -6.01 -0.61 18.53
N THR A 104 -7.33 -0.60 18.68
CA THR A 104 -8.06 -1.63 19.41
C THR A 104 -8.44 -2.81 18.50
N HIS A 105 -8.71 -3.97 19.11
CA HIS A 105 -9.22 -5.14 18.40
C HIS A 105 -10.50 -4.84 17.61
N ALA A 106 -11.46 -4.15 18.23
CA ALA A 106 -12.71 -3.77 17.59
C ALA A 106 -12.50 -2.89 16.34
N GLN A 107 -11.53 -1.96 16.38
CA GLN A 107 -11.19 -1.15 15.20
C GLN A 107 -10.53 -2.00 14.10
N LEU A 108 -9.67 -2.96 14.45
CA LEU A 108 -9.09 -3.90 13.49
C LEU A 108 -10.16 -4.80 12.86
N GLN A 109 -11.13 -5.27 13.64
CA GLN A 109 -12.28 -6.02 13.15
C GLN A 109 -13.12 -5.21 12.16
N GLN A 110 -13.42 -3.94 12.46
CA GLN A 110 -14.13 -3.06 11.53
C GLN A 110 -13.35 -2.85 10.23
N MET A 111 -12.03 -2.73 10.30
CA MET A 111 -11.16 -2.65 9.12
C MET A 111 -11.16 -3.96 8.32
N HIS A 112 -11.18 -5.12 9.00
CA HIS A 112 -11.29 -6.43 8.36
C HIS A 112 -12.57 -6.59 7.56
N GLU A 113 -13.70 -6.23 8.16
CA GLU A 113 -15.03 -6.23 7.53
C GLU A 113 -15.08 -5.27 6.34
N ALA A 114 -14.39 -4.13 6.43
CA ALA A 114 -14.27 -3.20 5.31
C ALA A 114 -13.35 -3.70 4.18
N GLY A 115 -12.54 -4.76 4.38
CA GLY A 115 -11.69 -5.36 3.35
C GLY A 115 -10.18 -5.16 3.54
N VAL A 116 -9.73 -4.63 4.67
CA VAL A 116 -8.29 -4.52 4.98
C VAL A 116 -7.70 -5.91 5.26
N ARG A 117 -6.48 -6.16 4.77
CA ARG A 117 -5.75 -7.44 4.94
C ARG A 117 -4.30 -7.27 5.37
N GLY A 118 -3.93 -6.08 5.81
CA GLY A 118 -2.59 -5.79 6.30
C GLY A 118 -2.44 -4.37 6.82
N LEU A 119 -1.30 -4.13 7.46
CA LEU A 119 -0.88 -2.81 7.93
C LEU A 119 0.42 -2.39 7.27
N ARG A 120 0.57 -1.09 7.01
CA ARG A 120 1.80 -0.51 6.46
C ARG A 120 2.59 0.23 7.54
N ILE A 121 3.88 -0.09 7.62
CA ILE A 121 4.90 0.65 8.35
C ILE A 121 5.63 1.53 7.33
N ASN A 122 5.61 2.84 7.56
CA ASN A 122 6.25 3.83 6.70
C ASN A 122 7.18 4.71 7.55
N VAL A 123 8.48 4.57 7.31
CA VAL A 123 9.53 5.33 8.01
C VAL A 123 10.19 6.42 7.16
N LEU A 124 9.90 6.46 5.85
CA LEU A 124 10.58 7.37 4.92
C LEU A 124 9.86 8.70 4.76
N PHE A 125 8.54 8.72 4.96
CA PHE A 125 7.73 9.92 4.81
C PHE A 125 6.92 10.13 6.09
N GLY A 126 7.05 11.31 6.71
CA GLY A 126 6.41 11.64 7.99
C GLY A 126 4.90 11.35 8.00
N GLY A 127 4.36 11.04 9.19
CA GLY A 127 2.94 10.69 9.38
C GLY A 127 2.63 9.19 9.43
N GLY A 128 3.65 8.32 9.37
CA GLY A 128 3.52 6.86 9.51
C GLY A 128 3.96 6.32 10.88
N THR A 129 3.59 5.06 11.14
CA THR A 129 4.04 4.32 12.32
C THR A 129 5.46 3.81 12.12
N GLY A 130 6.35 4.09 13.08
CA GLY A 130 7.75 3.65 13.05
C GLY A 130 7.94 2.17 13.40
N PHE A 131 9.15 1.66 13.22
CA PHE A 131 9.49 0.27 13.52
C PHE A 131 9.33 -0.13 14.99
N GLU A 132 9.26 0.81 15.92
CA GLU A 132 9.06 0.51 17.36
C GLU A 132 7.74 -0.22 17.64
N ALA A 133 6.68 0.10 16.88
CA ALA A 133 5.37 -0.53 17.05
C ALA A 133 5.20 -1.81 16.19
N MET A 134 6.20 -2.17 15.39
CA MET A 134 6.10 -3.22 14.36
C MET A 134 5.70 -4.57 14.96
N GLU A 135 6.44 -5.04 15.97
CA GLU A 135 6.20 -6.35 16.60
C GLU A 135 4.86 -6.38 17.33
N ASN A 136 4.47 -5.26 17.96
CA ASN A 136 3.20 -5.17 18.67
C ASN A 136 2.01 -5.21 17.70
N LEU A 137 2.05 -4.42 16.63
CA LEU A 137 1.03 -4.42 15.60
C LEU A 137 0.96 -5.76 14.87
N ALA A 138 2.11 -6.37 14.55
CA ALA A 138 2.18 -7.69 13.93
C ALA A 138 1.48 -8.76 14.77
N ARG A 139 1.64 -8.74 16.11
CA ARG A 139 0.92 -9.65 17.01
C ARG A 139 -0.58 -9.41 16.99
N LYS A 140 -1.03 -8.15 17.00
CA LYS A 140 -2.47 -7.80 16.98
C LYS A 140 -3.16 -8.28 15.70
N ILE A 141 -2.47 -8.22 14.55
CA ILE A 141 -3.09 -8.60 13.27
C ILE A 141 -2.96 -10.08 12.92
N ALA A 142 -2.18 -10.85 13.70
CA ALA A 142 -1.94 -12.27 13.43
C ALA A 142 -3.23 -13.10 13.42
N GLU A 143 -4.16 -12.84 14.34
CA GLU A 143 -5.44 -13.56 14.42
C GLU A 143 -6.33 -13.33 13.19
N PHE A 144 -6.13 -12.22 12.46
CA PHE A 144 -6.91 -11.88 11.27
C PHE A 144 -6.33 -12.51 9.99
N GLY A 145 -5.19 -13.21 10.07
CA GLY A 145 -4.47 -13.74 8.90
C GLY A 145 -3.91 -12.66 7.98
N TRP A 146 -3.60 -11.49 8.54
CA TRP A 146 -3.08 -10.33 7.79
C TRP A 146 -1.56 -10.39 7.61
N HIS A 147 -1.02 -9.41 6.87
CA HIS A 147 0.42 -9.21 6.70
C HIS A 147 0.86 -7.79 7.03
N MET A 148 2.18 -7.60 7.19
CA MET A 148 2.81 -6.29 7.36
C MET A 148 3.49 -5.86 6.06
N GLN A 149 3.34 -4.59 5.69
CA GLN A 149 3.99 -4.00 4.53
C GLN A 149 5.00 -2.93 4.97
N PHE A 150 6.19 -2.92 4.37
CA PHE A 150 7.31 -2.10 4.79
C PHE A 150 7.79 -1.18 3.67
N LEU A 151 7.61 0.13 3.86
CA LEU A 151 8.26 1.15 3.05
C LEU A 151 9.51 1.64 3.77
N MET A 152 10.67 1.20 3.30
CA MET A 152 11.97 1.40 3.94
C MET A 152 13.09 1.49 2.91
N ASP A 153 14.25 1.99 3.35
CA ASP A 153 15.47 2.01 2.55
C ASP A 153 16.22 0.67 2.68
N ALA A 154 16.72 0.14 1.57
CA ALA A 154 17.42 -1.14 1.50
C ALA A 154 18.64 -1.20 2.43
N ARG A 155 19.27 -0.05 2.73
CA ARG A 155 20.39 0.05 3.67
C ARG A 155 20.01 -0.32 5.10
N GLN A 156 18.73 -0.21 5.46
CA GLN A 156 18.21 -0.60 6.78
C GLN A 156 17.91 -2.11 6.86
N LEU A 157 17.86 -2.82 5.72
CA LEU A 157 17.47 -4.22 5.67
C LEU A 157 18.39 -5.15 6.50
N PRO A 158 19.73 -5.03 6.47
CA PRO A 158 20.60 -5.88 7.29
C PRO A 158 20.28 -5.82 8.79
N GLU A 159 19.96 -4.62 9.29
CA GLU A 159 19.63 -4.40 10.70
C GLU A 159 18.22 -4.89 11.05
N LEU A 160 17.25 -4.73 10.13
CA LEU A 160 15.86 -5.09 10.36
C LEU A 160 15.56 -6.57 10.11
N LEU A 161 16.33 -7.25 9.26
CA LEU A 161 16.11 -8.66 8.89
C LEU A 161 15.92 -9.61 10.09
N PRO A 162 16.74 -9.56 11.17
CA PRO A 162 16.52 -10.39 12.35
C PRO A 162 15.17 -10.15 13.03
N ARG A 163 14.67 -8.91 13.03
CA ARG A 163 13.36 -8.54 13.59
C ARG A 163 12.23 -9.00 12.67
N LEU A 164 12.35 -8.74 11.37
CA LEU A 164 11.37 -9.14 10.35
C LEU A 164 11.13 -10.65 10.34
N LYS A 165 12.19 -11.46 10.51
CA LYS A 165 12.10 -12.93 10.58
C LYS A 165 11.35 -13.46 11.81
N GLN A 166 11.21 -12.64 12.86
CA GLN A 166 10.52 -13.02 14.10
C GLN A 166 9.05 -12.61 14.11
N LEU A 167 8.58 -11.89 13.08
CA LEU A 167 7.18 -11.48 13.03
C LEU A 167 6.26 -12.71 12.91
N PRO A 168 5.13 -12.72 13.64
CA PRO A 168 4.16 -13.82 13.58
C PRO A 168 3.32 -13.81 12.29
N VAL A 169 3.59 -12.87 11.37
CA VAL A 169 2.84 -12.65 10.13
C VAL A 169 3.79 -12.45 8.95
N PRO A 170 3.36 -12.71 7.70
CA PRO A 170 4.15 -12.43 6.52
C PRO A 170 4.52 -10.94 6.41
N GLY A 171 5.69 -10.68 5.84
CA GLY A 171 6.17 -9.33 5.52
C GLY A 171 6.25 -9.10 4.01
N VAL A 172 5.82 -7.93 3.54
CA VAL A 172 5.95 -7.44 2.17
C VAL A 172 6.85 -6.22 2.16
N ILE A 173 7.89 -6.21 1.32
CA ILE A 173 8.82 -5.09 1.18
C ILE A 173 8.41 -4.27 -0.04
N ASP A 174 8.08 -3.00 0.16
CA ASP A 174 7.67 -2.09 -0.90
C ASP A 174 8.82 -1.72 -1.82
N HIS A 175 8.53 -1.63 -3.12
CA HIS A 175 9.40 -1.02 -4.13
C HIS A 175 10.88 -1.49 -4.09
N MET A 176 11.10 -2.79 -3.82
CA MET A 176 12.45 -3.36 -3.68
C MET A 176 13.32 -2.59 -2.66
N ALA A 177 12.69 -2.13 -1.57
CA ALA A 177 13.27 -1.33 -0.50
C ALA A 177 13.91 -0.01 -0.96
N ILE A 178 13.39 0.63 -2.03
CA ILE A 178 13.93 1.91 -2.55
C ILE A 178 15.46 1.83 -2.71
N CYS A 179 15.94 0.69 -3.23
CA CYS A 179 17.38 0.42 -3.33
C CYS A 179 18.02 1.46 -4.27
N PRO A 180 18.94 2.33 -3.79
CA PRO A 180 19.50 3.41 -4.60
C PRO A 180 20.31 2.94 -5.82
N SER A 181 20.79 1.69 -5.80
CA SER A 181 21.57 1.09 -6.89
C SER A 181 20.71 0.44 -7.98
N LEU A 182 19.39 0.39 -7.84
CA LEU A 182 18.47 0.04 -8.92
C LEU A 182 18.26 1.24 -9.86
N LYS A 183 19.35 1.69 -10.52
CA LYS A 183 19.22 2.30 -11.86
C LYS A 183 18.91 1.17 -12.85
N VAL A 184 17.72 0.58 -12.74
CA VAL A 184 17.30 -0.49 -13.64
C VAL A 184 16.81 0.16 -14.93
N SER A 185 17.69 0.15 -15.93
CA SER A 185 17.25 0.00 -17.31
C SER A 185 16.34 -1.22 -17.35
N ILE A 186 15.07 -1.05 -17.71
CA ILE A 186 14.10 -2.15 -17.84
C ILE A 186 14.68 -3.23 -18.74
N ILE A 187 15.07 -4.36 -18.17
CA ILE A 187 15.21 -5.65 -18.88
C ILE A 187 14.73 -6.74 -17.90
N PRO A 188 13.62 -7.45 -18.18
CA PRO A 188 13.16 -8.54 -17.34
C PRO A 188 13.90 -9.81 -17.75
N VAL A 189 14.68 -10.40 -16.85
CA VAL A 189 15.04 -11.82 -16.97
C VAL A 189 15.07 -12.45 -15.58
N PHE A 190 14.04 -13.23 -15.27
CA PHE A 190 14.11 -14.28 -14.26
C PHE A 190 15.15 -15.32 -14.72
N GLY A 191 16.24 -15.46 -13.96
CA GLY A 191 17.14 -16.60 -14.09
C GLY A 191 16.58 -17.82 -13.35
N PRO A 192 16.80 -19.05 -13.83
CA PRO A 192 16.21 -20.25 -13.24
C PRO A 192 16.89 -20.59 -11.91
N CYS A 193 16.08 -20.78 -10.85
CA CYS A 193 16.54 -21.47 -9.66
C CYS A 193 16.90 -22.91 -10.04
N ARG A 194 18.17 -23.29 -9.91
CA ARG A 194 18.58 -24.69 -9.87
C ARG A 194 18.52 -25.17 -8.42
N ASN A 195 18.12 -26.43 -8.29
CA ASN A 195 17.88 -27.22 -7.08
C ASN A 195 18.84 -26.99 -5.91
#